data_AF-H9TH82-F1
#
_entry.id   AF-H9TH82-F1
#
_cell.length_a   1.000
_cell.length_b   1.000
_cell.length_c   1.000
_cell.angle_alpha   90.00
_cell.angle_beta   90.00
_cell.angle_gamma   90.00
#
_symmetry.space_group_name_H-M   'P 1'
#
loop_
_entity.id
_entity.type
_entity.pdbx_description
1 polymer ?
#
loop_
_entity_poly.entity_id
_entity_poly.type
_entity_poly.pdbx_seq_one_letter_code
_entity_poly.pdbx_strand_id
1 'polypeptide(L)'
;MSLKHSDEFKRDAVRIALTSGLTRRQVASDLSIGLSTLGKWIASISDETKIPTQDTDLLRENERLRKENRILREEREILKKAAIFFAVQKL
;
A
#
# COMPACT_ATOMS: atom_id res chain seq x y z
N MET A 1 16.74 25.16 22.15
CA MET A 1 15.45 24.45 22.30
C MET A 1 15.04 23.92 20.94
N SER A 2 14.80 22.61 20.80
CA SER A 2 14.34 22.03 19.53
C SER A 2 12.83 22.21 19.42
N LEU A 3 12.39 23.15 18.59
CA LEU A 3 10.98 23.30 18.22
C LEU A 3 10.58 22.10 17.37
N LYS A 4 9.97 21.08 18.00
CA LYS A 4 9.45 19.93 17.29
C LYS A 4 8.17 20.34 16.55
N HIS A 5 8.21 20.35 15.22
CA HIS A 5 7.01 20.51 14.40
C HIS A 5 6.07 19.30 14.58
N SER A 6 4.75 19.53 14.58
CA SER A 6 3.76 18.45 14.62
C SER A 6 3.83 17.59 13.36
N ASP A 7 3.45 16.32 13.48
CA ASP A 7 3.51 15.39 12.33
C ASP A 7 2.51 15.77 11.24
N GLU A 8 1.37 16.37 11.62
CA GLU A 8 0.41 16.96 10.68
C GLU A 8 1.04 18.09 9.86
N PHE A 9 1.75 19.02 10.52
CA PHE A 9 2.45 20.11 9.83
C PHE A 9 3.51 19.59 8.84
N LYS A 10 4.27 18.56 9.23
CA LYS A 10 5.25 17.93 8.34
C LYS A 10 4.58 17.33 7.11
N ARG A 11 3.47 16.61 7.29
CA ARG A 11 2.71 15.99 6.20
C ARG A 11 2.13 17.03 5.24
N ASP A 12 1.58 18.11 5.77
CA ASP A 12 1.03 19.19 4.95
C ASP A 12 2.14 19.96 4.22
N ALA A 13 3.27 20.23 4.87
CA ALA A 13 4.43 20.85 4.22
C ALA A 13 4.96 20.00 3.05
N VAL A 14 5.05 18.67 3.24
CA VAL A 14 5.44 17.75 2.16
C VAL A 14 4.38 17.68 1.07
N ARG A 15 3.08 17.65 1.41
CA ARG A 15 1.99 17.68 0.43
C ARG A 15 2.10 18.92 -0.46
N ILE A 16 2.20 20.11 0.14
CA ILE A 16 2.35 21.38 -0.57
C ILE A 16 3.59 21.34 -1.48
N ALA A 17 4.73 20.86 -0.97
CA ALA A 17 5.96 20.76 -1.76
C ALA A 17 5.87 19.82 -2.98
N LEU A 18 4.94 18.87 -2.98
CA LEU A 18 4.77 17.89 -4.06
C LEU A 18 3.64 18.25 -5.02
N THR A 19 2.59 18.96 -4.57
CA THR A 19 1.38 19.18 -5.37
C THR A 19 1.17 20.62 -5.83
N SER A 20 1.78 21.61 -5.17
CA SER A 20 1.50 23.03 -5.45
C SER A 20 2.14 23.58 -6.74
N GLY A 21 3.06 22.84 -7.35
CA GLY A 21 3.86 23.33 -8.48
C GLY A 21 4.94 24.36 -8.10
N LEU A 22 5.03 24.75 -6.81
CA LEU A 22 6.07 25.63 -6.30
C LEU A 22 7.40 24.89 -6.14
N THR A 23 8.51 25.63 -6.26
CA THR A 23 9.81 25.05 -5.95
C THR A 23 9.93 24.75 -4.46
N ARG A 24 10.67 23.69 -4.10
CA ARG A 24 10.92 23.34 -2.67
C ARG A 24 11.53 24.50 -1.88
N ARG A 25 12.33 25.36 -2.53
CA ARG A 25 12.90 26.56 -1.92
C ARG A 25 11.83 27.60 -1.58
N GLN A 26 10.87 27.81 -2.48
CA GLN A 26 9.73 28.71 -2.24
C GLN A 26 8.87 28.18 -1.09
N VAL A 27 8.50 26.91 -1.12
CA VAL A 27 7.69 26.29 -0.05
C VAL A 27 8.39 26.35 1.30
N ALA A 28 9.70 26.11 1.35
CA ALA A 28 10.47 26.24 2.58
C ALA A 28 10.46 27.69 3.12
N SER A 29 10.59 28.67 2.23
CA SER A 29 10.52 30.10 2.57
C SER A 29 9.14 30.48 3.10
N ASP A 30 8.07 30.10 2.40
CA ASP A 30 6.69 30.43 2.74
C ASP A 30 6.28 29.83 4.10
N LEU A 31 6.77 28.63 4.40
CA LEU A 31 6.53 27.93 5.68
C LEU A 31 7.53 28.31 6.77
N SER A 32 8.48 29.22 6.49
CA SER A 32 9.55 29.63 7.42
C SER A 32 10.35 28.46 8.00
N ILE A 33 10.62 27.44 7.17
CA ILE A 33 11.43 26.27 7.52
C ILE A 33 12.71 26.21 6.69
N GLY A 34 13.73 25.51 7.20
CA GLY A 34 14.94 25.25 6.45
C GLY A 34 14.67 24.35 5.23
N LEU A 35 15.27 24.65 4.08
CA LEU A 35 15.17 23.81 2.88
C LEU A 35 15.65 22.37 3.13
N SER A 36 16.70 22.22 3.95
CA SER A 36 17.22 20.91 4.37
C SER A 36 16.22 20.16 5.27
N THR A 37 15.49 20.87 6.12
CA THR A 37 14.41 20.31 6.94
C THR A 37 13.28 19.79 6.07
N LEU A 38 12.82 20.60 5.10
CA LEU A 38 11.81 20.17 4.14
C LEU A 38 12.28 18.95 3.33
N GLY A 39 13.54 18.96 2.88
CA GLY A 39 14.15 17.83 2.17
C GLY A 39 14.15 16.53 2.98
N LYS A 40 14.47 16.61 4.28
CA LYS A 40 14.44 15.46 5.21
C LYS A 40 13.01 14.92 5.38
N TRP A 41 12.01 15.78 5.50
CA TRP A 41 10.62 15.34 5.63
C TRP A 41 10.11 14.66 4.37
N ILE A 42 10.45 15.19 3.19
CA ILE A 42 10.11 14.55 1.91
C ILE A 42 10.73 13.15 1.83
N ALA A 43 12.01 13.02 2.19
CA ALA A 43 12.69 11.72 2.17
C ALA A 43 12.05 10.72 3.16
N SER A 44 11.85 11.14 4.42
CA SER A 44 11.25 10.31 5.48
C SER A 44 9.86 9.81 5.10
N ILE A 45 8.99 10.69 4.61
CA ILE A 45 7.63 10.30 4.20
C ILE A 45 7.68 9.42 2.95
N SER A 46 8.60 9.69 2.01
CA SER A 46 8.75 8.82 0.84
C SER A 46 9.17 7.40 1.22
N ASP A 47 10.07 7.26 2.21
CA ASP A 47 10.52 5.97 2.70
C ASP A 47 9.43 5.24 3.51
N GLU A 48 8.58 5.97 4.25
CA GLU A 48 7.37 5.41 4.87
C GLU A 48 6.34 4.92 3.84
N THR A 49 6.21 5.60 2.69
CA THR A 49 5.27 5.21 1.63
C THR A 49 5.79 4.12 0.68
N LYS A 50 7.10 3.83 0.71
CA LYS A 50 7.64 2.68 0.00
C LYS A 50 7.13 1.44 0.75
N ILE A 51 6.16 0.78 0.14
CA ILE A 51 5.76 -0.58 0.51
C ILE A 51 7.07 -1.39 0.61
N PRO A 52 7.44 -1.90 1.79
CA PRO A 52 8.63 -2.74 1.93
C PRO A 52 8.60 -3.82 0.85
N THR A 53 9.73 -4.09 0.19
CA THR A 53 9.79 -5.05 -0.92
C THR A 53 9.17 -6.42 -0.55
N GLN A 54 9.30 -6.80 0.72
CA GLN A 54 8.68 -7.97 1.32
C GLN A 54 7.14 -7.98 1.21
N ASP A 55 6.48 -6.83 1.36
CA ASP A 55 5.03 -6.70 1.22
C ASP A 55 4.58 -6.82 -0.24
N THR A 56 5.42 -6.44 -1.21
CA THR A 56 5.09 -6.61 -2.63
C THR A 56 5.09 -8.08 -3.06
N ASP A 57 6.04 -8.88 -2.55
CA ASP A 57 6.08 -10.31 -2.82
C ASP A 57 4.95 -11.05 -2.08
N LEU A 58 4.61 -10.62 -0.86
CA LEU A 58 3.44 -11.13 -0.13
C LEU A 58 2.12 -10.84 -0.87
N LEU A 59 1.97 -9.67 -1.50
CA LEU A 59 0.78 -9.34 -2.30
C LEU A 59 0.65 -10.27 -3.52
N ARG A 60 1.74 -10.49 -4.25
CA ARG A 60 1.78 -11.41 -5.40
C ARG A 60 1.44 -12.83 -4.98
N GLU A 61 2.02 -13.28 -3.87
CA GLU A 61 1.75 -14.61 -3.34
C GLU A 61 0.28 -14.75 -2.88
N ASN A 62 -0.30 -13.71 -2.29
CA ASN A 62 -1.71 -13.71 -1.91
C ASN A 62 -2.63 -13.83 -3.13
N GLU A 63 -2.32 -13.10 -4.21
CA GLU A 63 -3.06 -13.20 -5.48
C GLU A 63 -2.98 -14.61 -6.07
N ARG A 64 -1.79 -15.23 -6.06
CA ARG A 64 -1.57 -16.61 -6.50
C ARG A 64 -2.43 -17.59 -5.69
N LEU A 65 -2.34 -17.51 -4.36
CA LEU A 65 -3.08 -18.39 -3.45
C LEU A 65 -4.60 -18.23 -3.57
N ARG A 66 -5.11 -17.01 -3.83
CA ARG A 66 -6.54 -16.76 -4.08
C ARG A 66 -7.01 -17.45 -5.35
N LYS A 67 -6.21 -17.40 -6.42
CA LYS A 67 -6.52 -18.07 -7.69
C LYS A 67 -6.56 -19.59 -7.51
N GLU A 68 -5.56 -20.14 -6.83
CA GLU A 68 -5.49 -21.58 -6.54
C GLU A 68 -6.66 -22.04 -5.67
N ASN A 69 -6.98 -21.31 -4.60
CA ASN A 69 -8.15 -21.60 -3.76
C ASN A 69 -9.46 -21.60 -4.55
N ARG A 70 -9.61 -20.70 -5.53
CA ARG A 70 -10.81 -20.67 -6.38
C ARG A 70 -10.94 -21.95 -7.19
N ILE A 71 -9.86 -22.36 -7.88
CA ILE A 71 -9.83 -23.58 -8.69
C ILE A 71 -10.13 -24.81 -7.83
N LEU A 72 -9.44 -24.96 -6.69
CA LEU A 72 -9.65 -26.10 -5.79
C LEU A 72 -11.10 -26.18 -5.26
N ARG A 73 -11.74 -25.04 -5.00
CA ARG A 73 -13.15 -25.00 -4.59
C ARG A 73 -14.07 -25.42 -5.74
N GLU A 74 -13.82 -24.94 -6.95
CA GLU A 74 -14.59 -25.34 -8.14
C GLU A 74 -14.47 -26.85 -8.40
N GLU A 75 -13.25 -27.40 -8.37
CA GLU A 75 -13.00 -28.84 -8.51
C GLU A 75 -13.72 -29.66 -7.44
N ARG A 76 -13.64 -29.23 -6.18
CA ARG A 76 -14.35 -29.89 -5.07
C ARG A 76 -15.86 -29.91 -5.30
N GLU A 77 -16.44 -28.81 -5.77
CA GLU A 77 -17.88 -28.73 -6.05
C GLU A 77 -18.29 -29.64 -7.22
N ILE A 78 -17.47 -29.75 -8.26
CA ILE A 78 -17.70 -30.70 -9.35
C ILE A 78 -17.70 -32.14 -8.83
N LEU A 79 -16.70 -32.50 -8.03
CA LEU A 79 -16.60 -33.84 -7.46
C LEU A 79 -17.78 -34.18 -6.55
N LYS A 80 -18.23 -33.24 -5.72
CA LYS A 80 -19.44 -33.42 -4.91
C LYS A 80 -20.68 -33.66 -5.76
N LYS A 81 -20.89 -32.86 -6.80
CA LYS A 81 -22.04 -33.02 -7.70
C LYS A 81 -22.02 -34.38 -8.40
N ALA A 82 -20.84 -34.83 -8.84
CA ALA A 82 -20.66 -36.16 -9.41
C ALA A 82 -20.98 -37.26 -8.39
N ALA A 83 -20.47 -37.17 -7.16
CA ALA A 83 -20.76 -38.14 -6.11
C ALA A 83 -22.27 -38.24 -5.81
N ILE A 84 -22.98 -37.11 -5.74
CA ILE A 84 -24.45 -37.07 -5.57
C ILE A 84 -25.13 -37.75 -6.76
N PHE A 85 -24.74 -37.40 -7.99
CA PHE A 85 -25.32 -38.00 -9.20
C PHE A 85 -25.17 -39.54 -9.21
N PHE A 86 -23.98 -40.05 -8.91
CA PHE A 86 -23.73 -41.49 -8.85
C PHE A 86 -24.46 -42.18 -7.69
N ALA A 87 -24.62 -41.51 -6.55
CA ALA A 87 -25.41 -42.05 -5.44
C ALA A 87 -26.91 -42.17 -5.78
N VAL A 88 -27.44 -41.21 -6.55
CA VAL A 88 -28.84 -41.23 -7.02
C VAL A 88 -29.08 -42.27 -8.12
N GLN A 89 -28.13 -42.48 -9.04
CA GLN A 89 -28.26 -43.51 -10.10
C GLN A 89 -28.15 -44.95 -9.61
N LYS A 90 -27.63 -45.19 -8.40
CA LYS A 90 -27.44 -46.52 -7.83
C LYS A 90 -28.68 -47.05 -7.08
N LEU A 91 -29.76 -46.27 -7.04
CA LEU A 91 -31.11 -46.63 -6.60
C LEU A 91 -32.00 -46.92 -7.83
#